data_AF-A0A3A2I3Z8-F1
#
_entry.id   AF-A0A3A2I3Z8-F1
#
_cell.length_a   1.000
_cell.length_b   1.000
_cell.length_c   1.000
_cell.angle_alpha   90.00
_cell.angle_beta   90.00
_cell.angle_gamma   90.00
#
_symmetry.space_group_name_H-M   'P 1'
#
loop_
_entity.id
_entity.type
_entity.pdbx_description
1 polymer ?
#
loop_
_entity_poly.entity_id
_entity_poly.type
_entity_poly.pdbx_seq_one_letter_code
_entity_poly.pdbx_strand_id
1 'polypeptide(L)'
;MKKIVLTMITAIALFGCEDVTKKMEQTQEAANKSIDAAQQQMVDIQEQVEDVDFNLGLYGDAAISAEGLAASVEEALDVDFSDAQAVKEVKEHIAVAYHCFVKDTSASTAEDLIKKIVATINSEQSKTLIEEGVESAKLVKECEM
;
A
#
# COMPACT_ATOMS: atom_id res chain seq x y z
N MET A 1 -7.42 42.27 -29.81
CA MET A 1 -8.15 42.59 -28.57
C MET A 1 -9.00 41.39 -28.17
N LYS A 2 -9.08 41.13 -26.87
CA LYS A 2 -9.81 40.10 -26.10
C LYS A 2 -11.15 39.66 -26.76
N LYS A 3 -11.58 38.40 -26.69
CA LYS A 3 -12.15 37.77 -25.47
C LYS A 3 -12.21 36.24 -25.59
N ILE A 4 -11.78 35.59 -24.52
CA ILE A 4 -12.02 34.19 -24.17
C ILE A 4 -13.50 34.08 -23.77
N VAL A 5 -14.23 33.11 -24.33
CA VAL A 5 -15.52 32.67 -23.77
C VAL A 5 -15.50 31.16 -23.66
N LEU A 6 -15.57 30.75 -22.41
CA LEU A 6 -15.75 29.44 -21.82
C LEU A 6 -16.96 28.71 -22.42
N THR A 7 -16.78 27.46 -22.86
CA THR A 7 -17.89 26.52 -23.07
C THR A 7 -17.52 25.18 -22.42
N MET A 8 -17.86 25.02 -21.15
CA MET A 8 -18.26 23.71 -20.61
C MET A 8 -19.51 23.28 -21.40
N ILE A 9 -19.59 22.01 -21.80
CA ILE A 9 -20.63 21.03 -21.40
C ILE A 9 -20.12 19.67 -21.89
N THR A 10 -19.64 18.80 -20.99
CA THR A 10 -19.55 17.36 -21.27
C THR A 10 -20.71 16.70 -20.54
N ALA A 11 -21.77 16.44 -21.28
CA ALA A 11 -22.82 15.54 -20.84
C ALA A 11 -22.32 14.10 -21.07
N ILE A 12 -22.10 13.36 -19.99
CA ILE A 12 -22.12 11.89 -20.03
C ILE A 12 -23.28 11.47 -19.13
N ALA A 13 -24.21 10.78 -19.77
CA ALA A 13 -25.40 10.20 -19.20
C ALA A 13 -25.07 9.24 -18.06
N LEU A 14 -25.33 9.65 -16.81
CA LEU A 14 -25.74 8.72 -15.77
C LEU A 14 -27.21 8.38 -16.00
N PHE A 15 -27.47 7.35 -16.81
CA PHE A 15 -28.73 6.61 -16.73
C PHE A 15 -28.38 5.17 -16.39
N GLY A 16 -28.77 4.77 -15.18
CA GLY A 16 -28.52 3.44 -14.63
C GLY A 16 -28.15 3.38 -13.14
N CYS A 17 -28.49 4.39 -12.32
CA CYS A 17 -28.39 4.31 -10.85
C CYS A 17 -29.80 4.40 -10.22
N GLU A 18 -30.67 3.46 -10.56
CA GLU A 18 -31.90 3.18 -9.81
C GLU A 18 -31.81 1.73 -9.31
N ASP A 19 -30.93 1.46 -8.33
CA ASP A 19 -31.08 0.41 -7.29
C ASP A 19 -29.88 0.35 -6.28
N VAL A 20 -29.18 1.47 -6.04
CA VAL A 20 -28.04 1.50 -5.09
C VAL A 20 -28.48 2.08 -3.74
N THR A 21 -29.45 1.43 -3.09
CA THR A 21 -29.82 1.80 -1.70
C THR A 21 -30.19 0.59 -0.84
N LYS A 22 -29.77 -0.62 -1.25
CA LYS A 22 -29.99 -1.86 -0.46
C LYS A 22 -28.77 -2.77 -0.27
N LYS A 23 -27.56 -2.33 -0.68
CA LYS A 23 -26.32 -3.11 -0.51
C LYS A 23 -25.20 -2.39 0.25
N MET A 24 -25.50 -1.37 1.04
CA MET A 24 -24.49 -0.66 1.84
C MET A 24 -24.25 -1.24 3.24
N GLU A 25 -25.01 -2.23 3.71
CA GLU A 25 -24.88 -2.74 5.09
C GLU A 25 -24.08 -4.06 5.24
N GLN A 26 -23.46 -4.60 4.18
CA GLN A 26 -22.74 -5.89 4.29
C GLN A 26 -21.25 -5.86 3.97
N THR A 27 -20.66 -4.71 3.63
CA THR A 27 -19.22 -4.62 3.30
C THR A 27 -18.34 -4.16 4.48
N GLN A 28 -18.93 -3.70 5.58
CA GLN A 28 -18.17 -3.10 6.68
C GLN A 28 -17.77 -4.12 7.78
N GLU A 29 -18.54 -5.20 7.97
CA GLU A 29 -18.23 -6.22 8.99
C GLU A 29 -17.08 -7.17 8.58
N ALA A 30 -16.89 -7.41 7.28
CA ALA A 30 -15.74 -8.19 6.78
C ALA A 30 -14.45 -7.37 6.85
N ALA A 31 -14.51 -6.06 6.56
CA ALA A 31 -13.37 -5.16 6.69
C ALA A 31 -12.90 -5.07 8.16
N ASN A 32 -13.82 -4.91 9.13
CA ASN A 32 -13.44 -4.81 10.54
C ASN A 32 -12.73 -6.06 11.08
N LYS A 33 -13.09 -7.26 10.62
CA LYS A 33 -12.42 -8.50 11.07
C LYS A 33 -11.03 -8.70 10.46
N SER A 34 -10.80 -8.24 9.23
CA SER A 34 -9.47 -8.24 8.63
C SER A 34 -8.58 -7.17 9.26
N ILE A 35 -9.14 -5.98 9.56
CA ILE A 35 -8.43 -4.91 10.26
C ILE A 35 -7.93 -5.36 11.64
N ASP A 36 -8.72 -6.12 12.40
CA ASP A 36 -8.31 -6.61 13.73
C ASP A 36 -7.14 -7.62 13.66
N ALA A 37 -7.13 -8.52 12.67
CA ALA A 37 -6.05 -9.50 12.48
C ALA A 37 -4.77 -8.85 11.94
N ALA A 38 -4.91 -7.89 11.02
CA ALA A 38 -3.81 -7.13 10.47
C ALA A 38 -3.18 -6.20 11.50
N GLN A 39 -4.00 -5.58 12.38
CA GLN A 39 -3.48 -4.83 13.53
C GLN A 39 -2.61 -5.71 14.44
N GLN A 40 -2.96 -6.98 14.65
CA GLN A 40 -2.14 -7.88 15.47
C GLN A 40 -0.76 -8.17 14.86
N GLN A 41 -0.65 -8.46 13.55
CA GLN A 41 0.65 -8.65 12.90
C GLN A 41 1.49 -7.36 12.90
N MET A 42 0.83 -6.21 12.84
CA MET A 42 1.52 -4.92 12.92
C MET A 42 2.05 -4.57 14.31
N VAL A 43 1.46 -5.11 15.38
CA VAL A 43 2.04 -4.98 16.73
C VAL A 43 3.45 -5.58 16.74
N ASP A 44 3.66 -6.72 16.06
CA ASP A 44 4.96 -7.38 16.00
C ASP A 44 5.99 -6.56 15.19
N ILE A 45 5.55 -5.89 14.12
CA ILE A 45 6.38 -4.94 13.36
C ILE A 45 6.68 -3.69 14.20
N GLN A 46 5.71 -3.17 14.93
CA GLN A 46 5.85 -1.98 15.77
C GLN A 46 6.79 -2.22 16.97
N GLU A 47 6.93 -3.46 17.44
CA GLU A 47 7.97 -3.84 18.41
C GLU A 47 9.38 -3.83 17.80
N GLN A 48 9.52 -4.09 16.50
CA GLN A 48 10.80 -4.04 15.79
C GLN A 48 11.14 -2.65 15.22
N VAL A 49 10.13 -1.78 15.11
CA VAL A 49 10.19 -0.51 14.39
C VAL A 49 9.59 0.59 15.28
N GLU A 50 10.45 1.22 16.09
CA GLU A 50 10.10 2.09 17.24
C GLU A 50 9.18 3.30 16.95
N ASP A 51 8.85 3.65 15.70
CA ASP A 51 8.18 4.93 15.38
C ASP A 51 7.25 4.91 14.16
N VAL A 52 6.85 3.73 13.65
CA VAL A 52 5.90 3.65 12.53
C VAL A 52 4.50 3.32 13.04
N ASP A 53 3.66 4.37 13.16
CA ASP A 53 2.22 4.21 13.36
C ASP A 53 1.55 3.75 12.05
N PHE A 54 1.56 2.44 11.84
CA PHE A 54 0.95 1.78 10.70
C PHE A 54 -0.55 1.59 10.95
N ASN A 55 -1.28 2.69 11.17
CA ASN A 55 -2.70 2.60 11.44
C ASN A 55 -3.48 2.36 10.14
N LEU A 56 -3.78 1.08 9.86
CA LEU A 56 -4.54 0.63 8.69
C LEU A 56 -5.91 1.29 8.55
N GLY A 57 -6.52 1.68 9.68
CA GLY A 57 -7.79 2.41 9.71
C GLY A 57 -7.71 3.80 9.05
N LEU A 58 -6.50 4.37 8.91
CA LEU A 58 -6.27 5.63 8.21
C LEU A 58 -6.30 5.47 6.68
N TYR A 59 -6.09 4.25 6.17
CA TYR A 59 -5.97 3.99 4.74
C TYR A 59 -7.28 3.52 4.10
N GLY A 60 -8.32 3.26 4.89
CA GLY A 60 -9.66 2.93 4.40
C GLY A 60 -9.65 1.75 3.42
N ASP A 61 -10.03 2.00 2.17
CA ASP A 61 -10.05 0.99 1.11
C ASP A 61 -8.64 0.45 0.77
N ALA A 62 -7.57 1.19 1.11
CA ALA A 62 -6.18 0.78 0.92
C ALA A 62 -5.59 0.02 2.12
N ALA A 63 -6.40 -0.35 3.11
CA ALA A 63 -5.92 -1.12 4.27
C ALA A 63 -5.28 -2.46 3.86
N ILE A 64 -5.84 -3.14 2.86
CA ILE A 64 -5.33 -4.45 2.38
C ILE A 64 -3.96 -4.28 1.71
N SER A 65 -3.78 -3.25 0.87
CA SER A 65 -2.49 -3.00 0.23
C SER A 65 -1.44 -2.43 1.20
N ALA A 66 -1.88 -1.71 2.23
CA ALA A 66 -1.01 -1.29 3.34
C ALA A 66 -0.50 -2.50 4.16
N GLU A 67 -1.36 -3.48 4.41
CA GLU A 67 -1.00 -4.75 5.08
C GLU A 67 0.00 -5.55 4.24
N GLY A 68 -0.28 -5.74 2.95
CA GLY A 68 0.66 -6.41 2.05
C GLY A 68 2.03 -5.71 1.99
N LEU A 69 2.04 -4.38 2.04
CA LEU A 69 3.29 -3.62 2.09
C LEU A 69 4.03 -3.83 3.41
N ALA A 70 3.33 -3.79 4.54
CA ALA A 70 3.93 -4.03 5.85
C ALA A 70 4.52 -5.46 5.94
N ALA A 71 3.78 -6.48 5.49
CA ALA A 71 4.26 -7.86 5.46
C ALA A 71 5.51 -8.01 4.59
N SER A 72 5.54 -7.41 3.39
CA SER A 72 6.71 -7.46 2.51
C SER A 72 7.95 -6.76 3.10
N VAL A 73 7.74 -5.74 3.95
CA VAL A 73 8.80 -5.05 4.67
C VAL A 73 9.32 -5.93 5.82
N GLU A 74 8.44 -6.62 6.54
CA GLU A 74 8.81 -7.58 7.58
C GLU A 74 9.65 -8.72 6.99
N GLU A 75 9.24 -9.26 5.84
CA GLU A 75 10.04 -10.25 5.10
C GLU A 75 11.46 -9.73 4.79
N ALA A 76 11.62 -8.43 4.50
CA ALA A 76 12.93 -7.82 4.26
C ALA A 76 13.79 -7.66 5.52
N LEU A 77 13.18 -7.65 6.70
CA LEU A 77 13.89 -7.63 7.98
C LEU A 77 14.40 -9.02 8.35
N ASP A 78 13.63 -10.07 8.00
CA ASP A 78 13.92 -11.46 8.38
C ASP A 78 14.62 -12.28 7.28
N VAL A 79 14.76 -11.74 6.06
CA VAL A 79 15.36 -12.47 4.93
C VAL A 79 16.81 -12.90 5.19
N ASP A 80 17.14 -14.12 4.79
CA ASP A 80 18.53 -14.59 4.74
C ASP A 80 19.25 -13.97 3.55
N PHE A 81 20.05 -12.93 3.80
CA PHE A 81 20.86 -12.25 2.78
C PHE A 81 21.95 -13.12 2.13
N SER A 82 22.19 -14.34 2.64
CA SER A 82 23.07 -15.31 1.97
C SER A 82 22.35 -16.13 0.89
N ASP A 83 21.02 -16.14 0.89
CA ASP A 83 20.19 -16.77 -0.13
C ASP A 83 19.72 -15.74 -1.16
N ALA A 84 20.38 -15.75 -2.32
CA ALA A 84 20.06 -14.84 -3.43
C ALA A 84 18.64 -15.02 -3.98
N GLN A 85 18.05 -16.21 -3.87
CA GLN A 85 16.69 -16.46 -4.31
C GLN A 85 15.69 -15.84 -3.32
N ALA A 86 15.91 -16.01 -2.02
CA ALA A 86 15.07 -15.39 -0.99
C ALA A 86 15.09 -13.86 -1.09
N VAL A 87 16.28 -13.26 -1.26
CA VAL A 87 16.41 -11.80 -1.46
C VAL A 87 15.66 -11.33 -2.71
N LYS A 88 15.70 -12.10 -3.81
CA LYS A 88 14.98 -11.76 -5.03
C LYS A 88 13.46 -11.83 -4.85
N GLU A 89 12.96 -12.86 -4.17
CA GLU A 89 11.52 -13.05 -3.91
C GLU A 89 10.98 -11.92 -3.04
N VAL A 90 11.65 -11.60 -1.93
CA VAL A 90 11.26 -10.49 -1.05
C VAL A 90 11.27 -9.16 -1.80
N LYS A 91 12.27 -8.92 -2.68
CA LYS A 91 12.28 -7.72 -3.52
C LYS A 91 11.06 -7.64 -4.44
N GLU A 92 10.65 -8.77 -5.03
CA GLU A 92 9.47 -8.84 -5.89
C GLU A 92 8.18 -8.58 -5.10
N HIS A 93 8.06 -9.14 -3.88
CA HIS A 93 6.92 -8.89 -2.99
C HIS A 93 6.81 -7.41 -2.62
N ILE A 94 7.91 -6.76 -2.24
CA ILE A 94 7.93 -5.31 -1.94
C ILE A 94 7.51 -4.50 -3.18
N ALA A 95 8.02 -4.87 -4.36
CA ALA A 95 7.68 -4.17 -5.60
C ALA A 95 6.18 -4.24 -5.91
N VAL A 96 5.57 -5.41 -5.76
CA VAL A 96 4.13 -5.62 -5.99
C VAL A 96 3.32 -4.89 -4.93
N ALA A 97 3.64 -5.09 -3.65
CA ALA A 97 2.89 -4.50 -2.55
C ALA A 97 2.95 -2.96 -2.58
N TYR A 98 4.12 -2.38 -2.86
CA TYR A 98 4.27 -0.94 -3.00
C TYR A 98 3.49 -0.40 -4.20
N HIS A 99 3.54 -1.09 -5.34
CA HIS A 99 2.74 -0.72 -6.51
C HIS A 99 1.24 -0.65 -6.18
N CYS A 100 0.74 -1.64 -5.44
CA CYS A 100 -0.67 -1.71 -5.05
C CYS A 100 -1.05 -0.65 -4.05
N PHE A 101 -0.19 -0.40 -3.08
CA PHE A 101 -0.41 0.66 -2.12
C PHE A 101 -0.43 2.04 -2.79
N VAL A 102 0.45 2.30 -3.76
CA VAL A 102 0.43 3.52 -4.59
C VAL A 102 -0.87 3.65 -5.37
N LYS A 103 -1.35 2.54 -5.95
CA LYS A 103 -2.58 2.50 -6.76
C LYS A 103 -3.83 2.80 -5.92
N ASP A 104 -3.90 2.27 -4.71
CA ASP A 104 -5.05 2.45 -3.81
C ASP A 104 -4.97 3.77 -3.03
N THR A 105 -3.79 4.39 -2.95
CA THR A 105 -3.56 5.68 -2.28
C THR A 105 -3.07 6.77 -3.25
N SER A 106 -1.82 7.18 -3.11
CA SER A 106 -1.11 8.09 -4.00
C SER A 106 0.40 7.82 -3.89
N ALA A 107 1.16 8.19 -4.93
CA ALA A 107 2.62 8.07 -4.90
C ALA A 107 3.25 8.81 -3.70
N SER A 108 2.78 10.01 -3.39
CA SER A 108 3.28 10.77 -2.23
C SER A 108 2.99 10.10 -0.90
N THR A 109 1.81 9.50 -0.73
CA THR A 109 1.45 8.77 0.50
C THR A 109 2.34 7.56 0.71
N ALA A 110 2.55 6.79 -0.37
CA ALA A 110 3.40 5.61 -0.35
C ALA A 110 4.87 5.96 -0.10
N GLU A 111 5.40 7.00 -0.77
CA GLU A 111 6.77 7.47 -0.56
C GLU A 111 7.01 7.94 0.88
N ASP A 112 6.08 8.69 1.45
CA ASP A 112 6.20 9.19 2.82
C ASP A 112 6.16 8.05 3.84
N LEU A 113 5.35 7.02 3.60
CA LEU A 113 5.32 5.82 4.43
C LEU A 113 6.66 5.06 4.36
N ILE A 114 7.16 4.77 3.15
CA ILE A 114 8.45 4.09 2.98
C ILE A 114 9.60 4.87 3.61
N LYS A 115 9.64 6.19 3.46
CA LYS A 115 10.67 7.03 4.11
C LYS A 115 10.67 6.88 5.62
N LYS A 116 9.48 6.81 6.25
CA LYS A 116 9.37 6.58 7.70
C LYS A 116 9.89 5.20 8.09
N ILE A 117 9.46 4.16 7.38
CA ILE A 117 9.89 2.77 7.60
C ILE A 117 11.41 2.64 7.48
N VAL A 118 11.99 3.12 6.38
CA VAL A 118 13.44 3.06 6.14
C VAL A 118 14.23 3.84 7.20
N ALA A 119 13.69 4.97 7.68
CA ALA A 119 14.34 5.76 8.73
C ALA A 119 14.40 5.03 10.08
N THR A 120 13.47 4.12 10.35
CA THR A 120 13.37 3.36 11.60
C THR A 120 14.09 2.00 11.58
N ILE A 121 14.49 1.51 10.41
CA ILE A 121 15.21 0.24 10.26
C ILE A 121 16.70 0.45 10.59
N ASN A 122 17.30 -0.48 11.34
CA ASN A 122 18.74 -0.43 11.66
C ASN A 122 19.63 -1.18 10.66
N SER A 123 19.08 -2.18 9.95
CA SER A 123 19.80 -2.98 8.96
C SER A 123 19.94 -2.24 7.62
N GLU A 124 21.17 -1.85 7.25
CA GLU A 124 21.46 -1.23 5.95
C GLU A 124 21.12 -2.14 4.77
N GLN A 125 21.27 -3.46 4.93
CA GLN A 125 20.92 -4.44 3.89
C GLN A 125 19.40 -4.48 3.67
N SER A 126 18.62 -4.45 4.74
CA SER A 126 17.16 -4.42 4.65
C SER A 126 16.66 -3.09 4.09
N LYS A 127 17.25 -1.96 4.47
CA LYS A 127 16.95 -0.65 3.85
C LYS A 127 17.17 -0.69 2.34
N THR A 128 18.34 -1.16 1.92
CA THR A 128 18.70 -1.24 0.49
C THR A 128 17.73 -2.15 -0.26
N LEU A 129 17.38 -3.30 0.32
CA LEU A 129 16.42 -4.23 -0.28
C LEU A 129 15.03 -3.60 -0.47
N ILE A 130 14.54 -2.87 0.55
CA ILE A 130 13.27 -2.15 0.49
C ILE A 130 13.30 -1.07 -0.59
N GLU A 131 14.36 -0.25 -0.63
CA GLU A 131 14.52 0.80 -1.64
C GLU A 131 14.59 0.22 -3.07
N GLU A 132 15.32 -0.87 -3.27
CA GLU A 132 15.39 -1.57 -4.56
C GLU A 132 14.02 -2.17 -4.97
N GLY A 133 13.26 -2.72 -4.01
CA GLY A 133 11.91 -3.22 -4.25
C GLY A 133 10.96 -2.10 -4.67
N VAL A 134 10.99 -0.98 -3.95
CA VAL A 134 10.21 0.23 -4.26
C VAL A 134 10.59 0.80 -5.63
N GLU A 135 11.87 0.82 -6.00
CA GLU A 135 12.27 1.23 -7.34
C GLU A 135 11.75 0.27 -8.42
N SER A 136 11.77 -1.03 -8.13
CA SER A 136 11.29 -2.09 -9.04
C SER A 136 9.78 -2.05 -9.24
N ALA A 137 9.01 -1.45 -8.33
CA ALA A 137 7.56 -1.28 -8.43
C ALA A 137 7.10 -0.55 -9.70
N LYS A 138 7.98 0.25 -10.34
CA LYS A 138 7.73 0.91 -11.63
C LYS A 138 7.53 -0.08 -12.78
N LEU A 139 8.04 -1.30 -12.63
CA LEU A 139 7.97 -2.38 -13.62
C LEU A 139 6.74 -3.26 -13.42
N VAL A 140 6.12 -3.20 -12.24
CA VAL A 140 4.90 -3.93 -11.90
C VAL A 140 3.71 -3.31 -12.65
N LYS A 141 2.87 -4.17 -13.21
CA LYS A 141 1.69 -3.76 -14.00
C LYS A 141 0.37 -4.12 -13.33
N GLU A 142 0.39 -5.12 -12.46
CA GLU A 142 -0.80 -5.72 -11.88
C GLU A 142 -0.60 -5.91 -10.37
N CYS A 143 -1.72 -5.88 -9.67
CA CYS A 143 -1.80 -6.10 -8.24
C CYS A 143 -2.25 -7.52 -7.94
N GLU A 144 -1.36 -8.46 -8.23
CA GLU A 144 -1.54 -9.85 -7.81
C GLU A 144 -0.74 -10.00 -6.50
N MET A 145 -1.42 -9.70 -5.39
CA MET A 145 -0.96 -10.01 -4.04
C MET A 145 -1.30 -11.46 -3.71
#